data_AF-A0A7Y1Y7U4-F1
#
_entry.id   AF-A0A7Y1Y7U4-F1
#
_cell.length_a   1.000
_cell.length_b   1.000
_cell.length_c   1.000
_cell.angle_alpha   90.00
_cell.angle_beta   90.00
_cell.angle_gamma   90.00
#
_symmetry.space_group_name_H-M   'P 1'
#
loop_
_entity.id
_entity.type
_entity.pdbx_description
1 polymer ?
#
loop_
_entity_poly.entity_id
_entity_poly.type
_entity_poly.pdbx_seq_one_letter_code
_entity_poly.pdbx_strand_id
1 'polypeptide(L)' 'LADGTIDQDGCLTCPWHGAKYVVGSGRMVRGPQGIFAKIPGLGYAFKALTRVLPLGRGRVTERGGTYFVE' A
#
# COMPACT_ATOMS: atom_id res chain seq x y z
N LEU A 1 0.00 6.45 -6.76
CA LEU A 1 0.71 5.20 -6.37
C LEU A 1 1.54 4.61 -7.50
N ALA A 2 1.26 4.94 -8.77
CA ALA A 2 2.03 4.45 -9.92
C ALA A 2 3.55 4.71 -9.79
N ASP A 3 3.95 5.85 -9.24
CA ASP A 3 5.37 6.18 -8.99
C ASP A 3 5.91 5.61 -7.67
N GLY A 4 5.23 4.63 -7.08
CA GLY A 4 5.67 3.96 -5.86
C GLY A 4 6.76 2.92 -6.13
N THR A 5 7.28 2.33 -5.05
CA THR A 5 8.29 1.27 -5.14
C THR A 5 7.80 0.03 -4.41
N ILE A 6 7.97 -1.14 -5.02
CA ILE A 6 7.74 -2.44 -4.39
C ILE A 6 9.09 -2.99 -3.94
N ASP A 7 9.18 -3.41 -2.68
CA ASP A 7 10.39 -4.04 -2.14
C ASP A 7 10.34 -5.57 -2.19
N GLN A 8 11.43 -6.20 -1.73
CA GLN A 8 11.62 -7.65 -1.74
C GLN A 8 10.59 -8.41 -0.88
N ASP A 9 9.97 -7.74 0.09
CA ASP A 9 8.91 -8.30 0.94
C ASP A 9 7.53 -8.24 0.26
N GLY A 10 7.45 -7.79 -1.00
CA GLY A 10 6.20 -7.62 -1.73
C GLY A 10 5.34 -6.48 -1.20
N CYS A 11 5.98 -5.43 -0.67
CA CYS A 11 5.27 -4.29 -0.12
C CYS A 11 5.45 -3.02 -0.97
N LEU A 12 4.34 -2.36 -1.31
CA LEU A 12 4.29 -1.10 -2.03
C LEU A 12 4.47 0.09 -1.07
N THR A 13 5.41 0.96 -1.36
CA THR A 13 5.60 2.25 -0.66
C THR A 13 5.01 3.39 -1.49
N CYS A 14 4.15 4.21 -0.86
CA CYS A 14 3.59 5.41 -1.48
C CYS A 14 4.67 6.51 -1.62
N PRO A 15 4.86 7.10 -2.81
CA PRO A 15 5.95 8.04 -3.06
C PRO A 15 5.81 9.37 -2.32
N TRP A 16 4.60 9.75 -1.90
CA TRP A 16 4.35 11.08 -1.35
C TRP A 16 4.54 11.14 0.16
N HIS A 17 4.14 10.09 0.87
CA HIS A 17 4.13 10.08 2.33
C HIS A 17 4.65 8.76 2.91
N GLY A 18 5.31 7.92 2.12
CA GLY A 18 6.10 6.77 2.63
C GLY A 18 5.32 5.67 3.34
N ALA A 19 3.98 5.71 3.32
CA ALA A 19 3.14 4.63 3.83
C ALA A 19 3.41 3.34 3.04
N LYS A 20 3.51 2.21 3.74
CA LYS A 20 3.89 0.91 3.15
C LYS A 20 2.73 -0.08 3.30
N TYR A 21 2.39 -0.77 2.21
CA TYR A 21 1.25 -1.69 2.11
C TYR A 21 1.69 -3.04 1.56
N VAL A 22 1.16 -4.14 2.08
CA VAL A 22 1.36 -5.47 1.46
C VAL A 22 0.54 -5.52 0.17
N VAL A 23 1.17 -5.79 -0.98
CA VAL A 23 0.48 -5.81 -2.28
C VAL A 23 -0.64 -6.85 -2.31
N GLY A 24 -0.41 -8.04 -1.75
CA GLY A 24 -1.38 -9.14 -1.77
C GLY A 24 -2.69 -8.88 -1.01
N SER A 25 -2.69 -8.00 0.00
CA SER A 25 -3.87 -7.73 0.82
C SER A 25 -4.35 -6.28 0.77
N GLY A 26 -3.48 -5.34 0.38
CA GLY A 26 -3.74 -3.90 0.46
C GLY A 26 -3.65 -3.34 1.89
N ARG A 27 -3.27 -4.17 2.87
CA ARG A 27 -3.15 -3.76 4.27
C ARG A 27 -1.86 -3.00 4.49
N MET A 28 -1.94 -1.94 5.27
CA MET A 28 -0.79 -1.13 5.65
C MET A 28 0.05 -1.84 6.71
N VAL A 29 1.37 -1.85 6.51
CA VAL A 29 2.36 -2.35 7.47
C VAL A 29 3.12 -1.22 8.15
N ARG A 30 3.23 -0.06 7.50
CA ARG A 30 3.81 1.18 8.03
C ARG A 30 2.93 2.38 7.68
N GLY A 31 2.62 3.20 8.70
CA GLY A 31 1.86 4.46 8.54
C GLY A 31 2.55 5.50 7.67
N PRO A 32 1.88 6.63 7.38
CA PRO A 32 2.52 7.80 6.76
C PRO A 32 3.77 8.27 7.52
N GLN A 33 4.78 8.72 6.79
CA GLN A 33 6.11 9.12 7.24
C GLN A 33 6.34 10.62 7.05
N GLY A 34 7.52 11.14 7.38
CA GLY A 34 7.85 12.55 7.25
C GLY A 34 7.07 13.41 8.25
N ILE A 35 6.43 14.49 7.79
CA ILE A 35 5.64 15.38 8.66
C ILE A 35 4.51 14.65 9.38
N PHE A 36 3.90 13.66 8.73
CA PHE A 36 2.79 12.87 9.30
C PHE A 36 3.23 12.01 10.49
N ALA A 37 4.49 11.56 10.51
CA ALA A 37 5.03 10.77 11.62
C ALA A 37 5.19 11.60 12.90
N LYS A 38 5.17 12.93 12.81
CA LYS A 38 5.23 13.84 13.97
C LYS A 38 3.87 14.00 14.67
N ILE A 39 2.77 13.58 14.04
CA ILE A 39 1.42 13.67 14.60
C ILE A 39 1.17 12.41 15.45
N PRO A 40 1.05 12.52 16.78
CA PRO A 40 0.90 11.37 17.66
C PRO A 40 -0.28 10.48 17.26
N GLY A 41 -0.05 9.18 17.12
CA GLY A 41 -1.09 8.19 16.82
C GLY A 41 -1.57 8.14 15.37
N LEU A 42 -1.28 9.13 14.53
CA LEU A 42 -1.80 9.20 13.16
C LEU A 42 -1.41 7.97 12.31
N GLY A 43 -0.13 7.58 12.37
CA GLY A 43 0.36 6.40 11.65
C GLY A 43 -0.31 5.10 12.09
N TYR A 44 -0.56 4.95 13.39
CA TYR A 44 -1.26 3.79 13.93
C TYR A 44 -2.74 3.78 13.51
N ALA A 45 -3.41 4.94 13.55
CA ALA A 45 -4.80 5.09 13.12
C ALA A 45 -4.98 4.68 11.66
N PHE A 46 -4.17 5.20 10.73
CA PHE A 46 -4.22 4.79 9.33
C PHE A 46 -3.88 3.31 9.13
N LYS A 47 -2.91 2.78 9.87
CA LYS A 47 -2.58 1.36 9.81
C LYS A 47 -3.76 0.49 10.25
N ALA A 48 -4.42 0.86 11.36
CA ALA A 48 -5.60 0.16 11.87
C ALA A 48 -6.79 0.24 10.90
N LEU A 49 -7.02 1.40 10.29
CA LEU A 49 -8.08 1.61 9.29
C LEU A 49 -8.00 0.59 8.16
N THR A 50 -6.80 0.34 7.61
CA THR A 50 -6.63 -0.60 6.50
C THR A 50 -6.88 -2.07 6.85
N ARG A 51 -7.06 -2.40 8.13
CA ARG A 51 -7.52 -3.75 8.52
C ARG A 51 -8.98 -3.97 8.17
N VAL A 52 -9.77 -2.89 8.10
CA VAL A 52 -11.20 -2.91 7.76
C VAL A 52 -11.42 -2.41 6.32
N LEU A 53 -10.69 -1.37 5.91
CA LEU A 53 -10.76 -0.76 4.59
C LEU A 53 -9.39 -0.77 3.91
N PRO A 54 -8.95 -1.93 3.37
CA PRO A 54 -7.65 -2.05 2.72
C PRO A 54 -7.58 -1.21 1.44
N LEU A 55 -6.35 -0.95 0.98
CA LEU A 55 -6.13 -0.36 -0.34
C LEU A 55 -6.76 -1.24 -1.42
N GLY A 56 -7.51 -0.63 -2.34
CA GLY A 56 -8.16 -1.31 -3.46
C GLY A 56 -7.17 -2.10 -4.30
N ARG A 57 -7.58 -3.28 -4.75
CA ARG A 57 -6.78 -4.19 -5.58
C ARG A 57 -7.65 -4.71 -6.72
N GLY A 58 -7.07 -4.81 -7.91
CA GLY A 58 -7.63 -5.56 -9.02
C GLY A 58 -6.98 -6.93 -9.12
N ARG A 59 -7.71 -7.94 -9.58
CA ARG A 59 -7.12 -9.24 -9.91
C ARG A 59 -6.47 -9.10 -11.29
N VAL A 60 -5.23 -9.54 -11.42
CA VAL A 60 -4.52 -9.54 -12.69
C VAL A 60 -4.46 -10.95 -13.25
N THR A 61 -4.89 -11.16 -14.49
CA THR A 61 -4.71 -12.41 -15.23
C THR A 61 -3.81 -12.19 -16.45
N GLU A 62 -2.90 -13.12 -16.72
CA GLU A 62 -2.05 -13.11 -17.91
C GLU A 62 -2.64 -14.03 -18.99
N ARG A 63 -2.75 -13.53 -20.22
CA ARG A 63 -3.17 -14.31 -21.39
C ARG A 63 -2.25 -13.99 -22.56
N GLY A 64 -1.37 -14.92 -22.91
CA GLY A 64 -0.42 -14.76 -24.01
C GLY A 64 0.48 -13.53 -23.89
N GLY A 65 1.03 -13.26 -22.70
CA GLY A 65 1.88 -12.08 -22.44
C GLY A 65 1.14 -10.76 -22.28
N THR A 66 -0.20 -10.76 -22.36
CA THR A 66 -1.04 -9.59 -22.09
C THR A 66 -1.68 -9.69 -20.71
N TYR A 67 -1.61 -8.61 -19.93
CA TYR A 67 -2.16 -8.54 -18.59
C TYR A 67 -3.53 -7.84 -18.60
N PHE A 68 -4.51 -8.47 -17.94
CA PHE A 68 -5.88 -7.97 -17.80
C PHE A 68 -6.20 -7.72 -16.32
N VAL A 69 -6.91 -6.63 -16.03
CA VAL A 69 -7.43 -6.35 -14.68
C VAL A 69 -8.92 -6.68 -14.69
N GLU A 70 -9.33 -7.61 -13.83
CA GLU A 70 -10.72 -8.03 -13.61
C GLU A 70 -11.39 -7.27 -12.46
#